data_AF-A0A9W8N2D4-F1
#
_entry.id   AF-A0A9W8N2D4-F1
#
_cell.length_a   1.000
_cell.length_b   1.000
_cell.length_c   1.000
_cell.angle_alpha   90.00
_cell.angle_beta   90.00
_cell.angle_gamma   90.00
#
_symmetry.space_group_name_H-M   'P 1'
#
loop_
_entity.id
_entity.type
_entity.pdbx_description
1 polymer ?
#
loop_
_entity_poly.entity_id
_entity_poly.type
_entity_poly.pdbx_seq_one_letter_code
_entity_poly.pdbx_strand_id
1 'polypeptide(L)'
;MNHTQGAIVAVQFRQACAEFTFRDRRRIRSLTVVLELTAQSLVQSESIRAQAGADLKLWPDLRKLWRDLARTQLSFWDTYDSGDEDEDHDENEQDRGLCELCMNLAKFTRNLVAGVPANQLRAYENEPDIRRLLHFYTSWSAMEDPKAMATARALTQALSNMVTTNDTLVATLWESYLNLAEDQVVLIRLLGSPDAKTLLTTLVFILNCIHGSRKRAQLLVKTRVGVRISIGLLDNMVRLHEAEEGSDAAKAFDVGYTIFTQFVEAGMIPDLYKKFALKGEIVTPHQTTLLKLVDSYLQSTQLGTASIQIPDILQTHESLGPFLAKRFFSLSEYAQAAIHRALGMDPTPRTTNRSDESATTSGSSDSISSSGPLSAASSSASTTPDSPPPPKELDVMLPKVCEALVLLTQCIITICLEAEEQQMRLEEGISTFVSFANMKSYFVQKKYQDQGVVEVLIGPYGNPLSPLLFVLSDEAVSLSVSVCLSSL
;
A
#
# COMPACT_ATOMS: atom_id res chain seq x y z
N MET A 1 33.26 -27.81 22.25
CA MET A 1 34.19 -26.67 22.49
C MET A 1 33.62 -25.30 22.08
N ASN A 2 32.34 -25.18 21.66
CA ASN A 2 31.78 -23.90 21.18
C ASN A 2 31.25 -22.96 22.30
N HIS A 3 31.32 -23.37 23.58
CA HIS A 3 30.73 -22.62 24.70
C HIS A 3 31.46 -21.32 25.08
N THR A 4 32.61 -21.04 24.46
CA THR A 4 33.41 -19.85 24.76
C THR A 4 33.31 -18.77 23.69
N GLN A 5 32.84 -19.09 22.48
CA GLN A 5 32.88 -18.14 21.35
C GLN A 5 31.95 -16.94 21.56
N GLY A 6 30.74 -17.15 22.11
CA GLY A 6 29.84 -16.02 22.40
C GLY A 6 30.39 -15.09 23.48
N ALA A 7 31.02 -15.64 24.52
CA ALA A 7 31.69 -14.84 25.55
C ALA A 7 32.85 -14.01 24.98
N ILE A 8 33.63 -14.58 24.06
CA ILE A 8 34.71 -13.86 23.36
C ILE A 8 34.16 -12.68 22.55
N VAL A 9 33.07 -12.89 21.80
CA VAL A 9 32.39 -11.81 21.05
C VAL A 9 31.99 -10.66 21.98
N ALA A 10 31.36 -10.98 23.11
CA ALA A 10 30.96 -9.98 24.09
C ALA A 10 32.15 -9.20 24.67
N VAL A 11 33.23 -9.91 25.05
CA VAL A 11 34.44 -9.27 25.59
C VAL A 11 35.12 -8.36 24.56
N GLN A 12 35.24 -8.81 23.30
CA GLN A 12 35.86 -8.02 22.22
C GLN A 12 35.08 -6.74 21.94
N PHE A 13 33.74 -6.84 21.84
CA PHE A 13 32.88 -5.67 21.66
C PHE A 13 33.03 -4.67 22.81
N ARG A 14 32.98 -5.14 24.06
CA ARG A 14 33.12 -4.26 25.23
C ARG A 14 34.48 -3.60 25.31
N GLN A 15 35.55 -4.33 25.02
CA GLN A 15 36.90 -3.78 25.00
C GLN A 15 37.04 -2.69 23.94
N ALA A 16 36.44 -2.87 22.76
CA ALA A 16 36.42 -1.84 21.73
C ALA A 16 35.61 -0.60 22.13
N CYS A 17 34.53 -0.78 22.92
CA CYS A 17 33.70 0.33 23.38
C CYS A 17 34.29 1.12 24.57
N ALA A 18 35.14 0.50 25.39
CA ALA A 18 35.62 1.09 26.65
C ALA A 18 36.34 2.44 26.46
N GLU A 19 37.09 2.59 25.37
CA GLU A 19 37.82 3.81 25.05
C GLU A 19 37.26 4.51 23.81
N PHE A 20 36.09 4.11 23.30
CA PHE A 20 35.60 4.68 22.04
C PHE A 20 35.14 6.14 22.19
N THR A 21 35.47 6.97 21.20
CA THR A 21 34.97 8.35 21.05
C THR A 21 34.78 8.68 19.57
N PHE A 22 33.69 9.39 19.26
CA PHE A 22 33.34 9.81 17.90
C PHE A 22 34.25 10.91 17.33
N ARG A 23 35.11 11.52 18.15
CA ARG A 23 36.06 12.55 17.70
C ARG A 23 37.34 11.98 17.08
N ASP A 24 37.62 10.70 17.28
CA ASP A 24 38.86 10.07 16.81
C ASP A 24 38.56 9.12 15.64
N ARG A 25 38.92 9.53 14.41
CA ARG A 25 38.73 8.74 13.19
C ARG A 25 39.40 7.35 13.26
N ARG A 26 40.53 7.23 13.97
CA ARG A 26 41.22 5.93 14.12
C ARG A 26 40.40 4.99 15.01
N ARG A 27 39.79 5.52 16.06
CA ARG A 27 38.88 4.76 16.93
C ARG A 27 37.60 4.36 16.22
N ILE A 28 37.04 5.21 15.35
CA ILE A 28 35.91 4.84 14.48
C ILE A 28 36.27 3.63 13.62
N ARG A 29 37.37 3.70 12.86
CA ARG A 29 37.83 2.59 12.01
C ARG A 29 38.07 1.31 12.81
N SER A 30 38.75 1.42 13.96
CA SER A 30 39.04 0.27 14.82
C SER A 30 37.76 -0.41 15.32
N LEU A 31 36.79 0.37 15.82
CA LEU A 31 35.51 -0.16 16.28
C LEU A 31 34.71 -0.79 15.13
N THR A 32 34.71 -0.16 13.95
CA THR A 32 34.08 -0.69 12.74
C THR A 32 34.61 -2.08 12.38
N VAL A 33 35.93 -2.28 12.43
CA VAL A 33 36.56 -3.59 12.17
C VAL A 33 36.12 -4.62 13.21
N VAL A 34 36.09 -4.26 14.50
CA VAL A 34 35.63 -5.17 15.57
C VAL A 34 34.15 -5.54 15.38
N LEU A 35 33.30 -4.59 15.03
CA LEU A 35 31.88 -4.82 14.75
C LEU A 35 31.67 -5.78 13.57
N GLU A 36 32.40 -5.61 12.48
CA GLU A 36 32.31 -6.51 11.31
C GLU A 36 32.77 -7.94 11.67
N LEU A 37 33.93 -8.10 12.34
CA LEU A 37 34.44 -9.42 12.74
C LEU A 37 33.51 -10.14 13.73
N THR A 38 32.99 -9.41 14.70
CA THR A 38 32.05 -9.98 15.68
C THR A 38 30.68 -10.27 15.06
N ALA A 39 30.21 -9.42 14.15
CA ALA A 39 28.99 -9.67 13.38
C ALA A 39 29.09 -10.96 12.56
N GLN A 40 30.23 -11.22 11.90
CA GLN A 40 30.48 -12.46 11.16
C GLN A 40 30.45 -13.69 12.08
N SER A 41 31.03 -13.58 13.28
CA SER A 41 31.02 -14.65 14.28
C SER A 41 29.60 -14.98 14.76
N LEU A 42 28.76 -13.97 14.95
CA LEU A 42 27.37 -14.13 15.40
C LEU A 42 26.48 -14.84 14.36
N VAL A 43 26.78 -14.78 13.07
CA VAL A 43 26.01 -15.47 12.02
C VAL A 43 26.13 -17.00 12.13
N GLN A 44 27.23 -17.50 12.69
CA GLN A 44 27.57 -18.92 12.62
C GLN A 44 26.63 -19.82 13.44
N SER A 45 26.06 -19.33 14.55
CA SER A 45 25.22 -20.16 15.42
C SER A 45 24.35 -19.36 16.37
N GLU A 46 23.12 -19.85 16.61
CA GLU A 46 22.23 -19.41 17.68
C GLU A 46 22.87 -19.47 19.07
N SER A 47 23.66 -20.51 19.34
CA SER A 47 24.33 -20.65 20.64
C SER A 47 25.34 -19.52 20.90
N ILE A 48 26.04 -19.04 19.87
CA ILE A 48 27.01 -17.94 20.00
C ILE A 48 26.25 -16.64 20.33
N ARG A 49 25.14 -16.38 19.61
CA ARG A 49 24.26 -15.23 19.84
C ARG A 49 23.71 -15.22 21.26
N ALA A 50 23.16 -16.35 21.72
CA ALA A 50 22.62 -16.50 23.07
C ALA A 50 23.68 -16.28 24.16
N GLN A 51 24.88 -16.85 23.99
CA GLN A 51 25.98 -16.66 24.95
C GLN A 51 26.52 -15.23 24.97
N ALA A 52 26.69 -14.59 23.81
CA ALA A 52 27.14 -13.20 23.73
C ALA A 52 26.14 -12.27 24.42
N GLY A 53 24.85 -12.45 24.14
CA GLY A 53 23.80 -11.65 24.75
C GLY A 53 23.55 -11.94 26.23
N ALA A 54 24.02 -13.08 26.75
CA ALA A 54 23.96 -13.39 28.19
C ALA A 54 24.87 -12.47 29.04
N ASP A 55 25.93 -11.89 28.46
CA ASP A 55 26.77 -10.90 29.14
C ASP A 55 26.00 -9.59 29.37
N LEU A 56 25.58 -9.36 30.62
CA LEU A 56 24.79 -8.18 31.01
C LEU A 56 25.53 -6.87 30.77
N LYS A 57 26.87 -6.87 30.73
CA LYS A 57 27.67 -5.65 30.51
C LYS A 57 27.65 -5.20 29.06
N LEU A 58 27.31 -6.08 28.11
CA LEU A 58 27.26 -5.73 26.69
C LEU A 58 26.16 -4.71 26.39
N TRP A 59 25.00 -4.82 27.06
CA TRP A 59 23.82 -4.03 26.74
C TRP A 59 23.94 -2.53 27.07
N PRO A 60 24.48 -2.12 28.23
CA PRO A 60 24.80 -0.70 28.48
C PRO A 60 25.73 -0.10 27.43
N ASP A 61 26.79 -0.83 27.03
CA ASP A 61 27.76 -0.36 26.03
C ASP A 61 27.11 -0.22 24.64
N LEU A 62 26.30 -1.20 24.24
CA LEU A 62 25.54 -1.16 22.99
C LEU A 62 24.54 0.01 22.96
N ARG A 63 23.79 0.23 24.04
CA ARG A 63 22.86 1.36 24.17
C ARG A 63 23.56 2.70 24.13
N LYS A 64 24.71 2.81 24.81
CA LYS A 64 25.53 4.02 24.77
C LYS A 64 25.97 4.30 23.34
N LEU A 65 26.47 3.30 22.64
CA LEU A 65 26.97 3.44 21.28
C LEU A 65 25.89 3.88 20.28
N TRP A 66 24.69 3.27 20.31
CA TRP A 66 23.56 3.68 19.48
C TRP A 66 23.13 5.14 19.74
N ARG A 67 22.98 5.49 21.02
CA ARG A 67 22.56 6.82 21.44
C ARG A 67 23.56 7.90 21.04
N ASP A 68 24.84 7.64 21.27
CA ASP A 68 25.90 8.60 20.96
C ASP A 68 26.08 8.71 19.43
N LEU A 69 25.97 7.62 18.68
CA LEU A 69 25.98 7.64 17.21
C LEU A 69 24.82 8.47 16.64
N ALA A 70 23.60 8.24 17.12
CA ALA A 70 22.43 8.98 16.70
C ALA A 70 22.57 10.48 16.99
N ARG A 71 23.09 10.85 18.17
CA ARG A 71 23.35 12.26 18.51
C ARG A 71 24.39 12.88 17.60
N THR A 72 25.53 12.22 17.39
CA THR A 72 26.62 12.75 16.56
C THR A 72 26.18 12.96 15.11
N GLN A 73 25.44 12.01 14.53
CA GLN A 73 24.92 12.14 13.16
C GLN A 73 23.87 13.27 13.03
N LEU A 74 23.06 13.50 14.07
CA LEU A 74 21.99 14.50 14.01
C LEU A 74 22.45 15.91 14.36
N SER A 75 23.44 16.08 15.25
CA SER A 75 23.98 17.40 15.63
C SER A 75 24.71 18.10 14.48
N PHE A 76 25.11 17.35 13.46
CA PHE A 76 25.84 17.86 12.31
C PHE A 76 25.04 18.90 11.52
N TRP A 77 23.72 18.68 11.38
CA TRP A 77 22.82 19.62 10.69
C TRP A 77 22.67 20.98 11.40
N ASP A 78 22.95 21.04 12.70
CA ASP A 78 22.83 22.28 13.46
C ASP A 78 24.05 23.21 13.26
N THR A 79 25.15 22.72 12.66
CA THR A 79 26.44 23.45 12.62
C THR A 79 26.70 24.15 11.27
N TYR A 80 25.94 23.82 10.22
CA TYR A 80 26.18 24.26 8.84
C TYR A 80 25.88 25.73 8.49
N ASP A 81 25.62 26.59 9.47
CA ASP A 81 25.31 28.02 9.22
C ASP A 81 26.53 28.95 9.32
N SER A 82 27.74 28.41 9.54
CA SER A 82 29.00 29.18 9.55
C SER A 82 29.76 28.98 8.23
N GLY A 83 29.63 29.94 7.30
CA GLY A 83 30.14 29.86 5.93
C GLY A 83 31.66 30.00 5.74
N ASP A 84 32.46 29.12 6.34
CA ASP A 84 33.90 29.01 6.08
C ASP A 84 34.16 27.88 5.05
N GLU A 85 34.44 28.26 3.80
CA GLU A 85 34.54 27.36 2.61
C GLU A 85 35.78 26.43 2.58
N ASP A 86 36.70 26.53 3.56
CA ASP A 86 37.97 25.77 3.57
C ASP A 86 37.93 24.45 4.38
N GLU A 87 36.82 24.14 5.09
CA GLU A 87 36.71 22.93 5.96
C GLU A 87 36.04 21.70 5.29
N ASP A 88 35.55 21.83 4.04
CA ASP A 88 34.68 20.84 3.37
C ASP A 88 35.28 19.43 3.15
N HIS A 89 36.61 19.31 3.05
CA HIS A 89 37.25 18.03 2.74
C HIS A 89 37.30 17.06 3.93
N ASP A 90 37.45 17.57 5.14
CA ASP A 90 37.63 16.76 6.34
C ASP A 90 36.29 16.23 6.89
N GLU A 91 35.22 17.02 6.75
CA GLU A 91 33.87 16.62 7.17
C GLU A 91 33.38 15.38 6.40
N ASN A 92 33.58 15.39 5.07
CA ASN A 92 33.19 14.30 4.19
C ASN A 92 33.84 12.95 4.56
N GLU A 93 35.09 12.94 5.05
CA GLU A 93 35.74 11.67 5.45
C GLU A 93 35.15 11.13 6.76
N GLN A 94 34.84 12.02 7.70
CA GLN A 94 34.26 11.64 8.97
C GLN A 94 32.85 11.08 8.79
N ASP A 95 32.02 11.71 7.97
CA ASP A 95 30.65 11.25 7.67
C ASP A 95 30.63 9.86 7.06
N ARG A 96 31.56 9.59 6.13
CA ARG A 96 31.74 8.25 5.55
C ARG A 96 32.12 7.23 6.61
N GLY A 97 32.99 7.60 7.54
CA GLY A 97 33.38 6.76 8.68
C GLY A 97 32.20 6.47 9.61
N LEU A 98 31.36 7.47 9.90
CA LEU A 98 30.18 7.31 10.74
C LEU A 98 29.07 6.49 10.05
N CYS A 99 28.90 6.64 8.74
CA CYS A 99 28.00 5.82 7.93
C CYS A 99 28.43 4.34 7.95
N GLU A 100 29.72 4.08 7.77
CA GLU A 100 30.27 2.72 7.86
C GLU A 100 30.13 2.12 9.26
N LEU A 101 30.39 2.92 10.30
CA LEU A 101 30.18 2.50 11.69
C LEU A 101 28.71 2.15 11.95
N CYS A 102 27.77 2.99 11.50
CA CYS A 102 26.33 2.75 11.63
C CYS A 102 25.91 1.45 10.95
N MET A 103 26.35 1.23 9.71
CA MET A 103 26.05 0.01 8.97
C MET A 103 26.55 -1.24 9.71
N ASN A 104 27.78 -1.22 10.23
CA ASN A 104 28.35 -2.38 10.92
C ASN A 104 27.75 -2.58 12.32
N LEU A 105 27.35 -1.52 13.01
CA LEU A 105 26.60 -1.61 14.26
C LEU A 105 25.21 -2.22 14.04
N ALA A 106 24.53 -1.84 12.94
CA ALA A 106 23.27 -2.43 12.53
C ALA A 106 23.41 -3.92 12.23
N LYS A 107 24.44 -4.33 11.46
CA LYS A 107 24.74 -5.75 11.19
C LYS A 107 25.01 -6.54 12.47
N PHE A 108 25.84 -6.00 13.36
CA PHE A 108 26.14 -6.62 14.65
C PHE A 108 24.86 -6.84 15.46
N THR A 109 24.04 -5.80 15.61
CA THR A 109 22.77 -5.86 16.35
C THR A 109 21.81 -6.86 15.72
N ARG A 110 21.60 -6.79 14.40
CA ARG A 110 20.78 -7.71 13.61
C ARG A 110 21.18 -9.17 13.84
N ASN A 111 22.47 -9.46 13.81
CA ASN A 111 22.98 -10.81 13.98
C ASN A 111 22.87 -11.25 15.45
N LEU A 112 23.15 -10.37 16.42
CA LEU A 112 23.08 -10.68 17.85
C LEU A 112 21.67 -11.11 18.31
N VAL A 113 20.64 -10.49 17.75
CA VAL A 113 19.24 -10.71 18.18
C VAL A 113 18.52 -11.82 17.42
N ALA A 114 19.00 -12.18 16.22
CA ALA A 114 18.28 -13.08 15.33
C ALA A 114 18.00 -14.44 15.99
N GLY A 115 16.73 -14.80 16.11
CA GLY A 115 16.28 -16.06 16.71
C GLY A 115 16.53 -16.21 18.21
N VAL A 116 16.88 -15.13 18.93
CA VAL A 116 17.16 -15.20 20.37
C VAL A 116 16.25 -14.22 21.15
N PRO A 117 15.09 -14.68 21.67
CA PRO A 117 14.10 -13.80 22.31
C PRO A 117 14.63 -12.95 23.48
N ALA A 118 15.53 -13.51 24.29
CA ALA A 118 16.14 -12.77 25.39
C ALA A 118 17.01 -11.59 24.91
N ASN A 119 17.70 -11.76 23.77
CA ASN A 119 18.51 -10.71 23.17
C ASN A 119 17.63 -9.65 22.51
N GLN A 120 16.56 -10.06 21.84
CA GLN A 120 15.57 -9.18 21.23
C GLN A 120 14.98 -8.20 22.25
N LEU A 121 14.52 -8.71 23.41
CA LEU A 121 13.96 -7.89 24.49
C LEU A 121 14.94 -6.81 24.97
N ARG A 122 16.21 -7.15 25.15
CA ARG A 122 17.25 -6.22 25.62
C ARG A 122 17.67 -5.23 24.54
N ALA A 123 17.75 -5.69 23.29
CA ALA A 123 18.08 -4.84 22.17
C ALA A 123 16.97 -3.85 21.82
N TYR A 124 15.70 -4.17 22.14
CA TYR A 124 14.53 -3.34 21.83
C TYR A 124 14.63 -1.92 22.40
N GLU A 125 15.35 -1.74 23.52
CA GLU A 125 15.63 -0.42 24.08
C GLU A 125 16.40 0.53 23.12
N ASN A 126 17.06 0.00 22.08
CA ASN A 126 17.76 0.79 21.06
C ASN A 126 16.85 1.27 19.92
N GLU A 127 15.60 0.80 19.83
CA GLU A 127 14.68 1.15 18.74
C GLU A 127 14.58 2.66 18.48
N PRO A 128 14.42 3.53 19.49
CA PRO A 128 14.23 4.95 19.24
C PRO A 128 15.42 5.60 18.52
N ASP A 129 16.64 5.18 18.86
CA ASP A 129 17.88 5.69 18.25
C ASP A 129 18.09 5.10 16.85
N ILE A 130 17.73 3.83 16.63
CA ILE A 130 17.73 3.20 15.30
C ILE A 130 16.71 3.90 14.37
N ARG A 131 15.51 4.21 14.86
CA ARG A 131 14.47 4.92 14.11
C ARG A 131 14.90 6.34 13.74
N ARG A 132 15.57 7.05 14.65
CA ARG A 132 16.15 8.37 14.36
C ARG A 132 17.21 8.31 13.25
N LEU A 133 18.10 7.32 13.30
CA LEU A 133 19.09 7.10 12.24
C LEU A 133 18.43 6.72 10.90
N LEU A 134 17.38 5.88 10.92
CA LEU A 134 16.59 5.60 9.72
C LEU A 134 15.99 6.87 9.13
N HIS A 135 15.43 7.75 9.96
CA HIS A 135 14.88 9.03 9.48
C HIS A 135 15.95 9.89 8.78
N PHE A 136 17.16 9.94 9.35
CA PHE A 136 18.32 10.62 8.74
C PHE A 136 18.74 9.99 7.40
N TYR A 137 18.98 8.68 7.36
CA TYR A 137 19.42 7.98 6.13
C TYR A 137 18.32 7.82 5.06
N THR A 138 17.07 8.18 5.39
CA THR A 138 15.94 8.25 4.44
C THR A 138 15.49 9.68 4.19
N SER A 139 16.30 10.67 4.54
CA SER A 139 16.11 12.04 4.09
C SER A 139 16.36 12.14 2.57
N TRP A 140 15.79 13.15 1.93
CA TRP A 140 15.83 13.28 0.47
C TRP A 140 17.24 13.25 -0.11
N SER A 141 18.18 14.03 0.46
CA SER A 141 19.58 14.05 0.04
C SER A 141 20.30 12.72 0.31
N ALA A 142 20.01 12.06 1.44
CA ALA A 142 20.61 10.78 1.77
C ALA A 142 20.18 9.65 0.83
N MET A 143 18.97 9.73 0.26
CA MET A 143 18.47 8.69 -0.65
C MET A 143 19.14 8.71 -2.04
N GLU A 144 19.94 9.74 -2.34
CA GLU A 144 20.79 9.79 -3.54
C GLU A 144 22.13 9.06 -3.34
N ASP A 145 22.59 8.87 -2.10
CA ASP A 145 23.83 8.14 -1.79
C ASP A 145 23.57 6.62 -1.65
N PRO A 146 24.19 5.78 -2.50
CA PRO A 146 24.09 4.32 -2.39
C PRO A 146 24.53 3.77 -1.02
N LYS A 147 25.49 4.42 -0.33
CA LYS A 147 25.94 3.97 1.00
C LYS A 147 24.90 4.26 2.06
N ALA A 148 24.32 5.46 2.08
CA ALA A 148 23.21 5.79 2.95
C ALA A 148 22.02 4.83 2.76
N MET A 149 21.64 4.50 1.52
CA MET A 149 20.61 3.49 1.25
C MET A 149 20.99 2.10 1.79
N ALA A 150 22.24 1.65 1.61
CA ALA A 150 22.71 0.40 2.17
C ALA A 150 22.66 0.39 3.71
N THR A 151 22.97 1.52 4.35
CA THR A 151 22.86 1.72 5.80
C THR A 151 21.41 1.68 6.26
N ALA A 152 20.49 2.39 5.58
CA ALA A 152 19.05 2.34 5.85
C ALA A 152 18.50 0.91 5.75
N ARG A 153 18.95 0.15 4.74
CA ARG A 153 18.63 -1.27 4.61
C ARG A 153 19.12 -2.09 5.80
N ALA A 154 20.38 -1.91 6.21
CA ALA A 154 20.95 -2.62 7.36
C ALA A 154 20.19 -2.30 8.67
N LEU A 155 19.83 -1.04 8.89
CA LEU A 155 19.02 -0.60 10.04
C LEU A 155 17.62 -1.23 10.01
N THR A 156 16.98 -1.27 8.85
CA THR A 156 15.65 -1.90 8.67
C THR A 156 15.72 -3.40 8.97
N GLN A 157 16.77 -4.09 8.52
CA GLN A 157 17.00 -5.50 8.85
C GLN A 157 17.24 -5.71 10.34
N ALA A 158 17.97 -4.80 11.00
CA ALA A 158 18.19 -4.86 12.45
C ALA A 158 16.85 -4.75 13.20
N LEU A 159 16.02 -3.77 12.88
CA LEU A 159 14.68 -3.63 13.48
C LEU A 159 13.80 -4.85 13.23
N SER A 160 13.79 -5.36 12.00
CA SER A 160 13.03 -6.57 11.67
C SER A 160 13.46 -7.75 12.55
N ASN A 161 14.75 -8.06 12.61
CA ASN A 161 15.25 -9.18 13.43
C ASN A 161 15.10 -8.96 14.94
N MET A 162 15.04 -7.71 15.42
CA MET A 162 14.76 -7.40 16.82
C MET A 162 13.35 -7.82 17.24
N VAL A 163 12.40 -7.95 16.31
CA VAL A 163 11.02 -8.33 16.63
C VAL A 163 10.57 -9.65 16.01
N THR A 164 11.21 -10.13 14.94
CA THR A 164 10.86 -11.41 14.28
C THR A 164 10.76 -12.56 15.30
N THR A 165 9.69 -13.36 15.20
CA THR A 165 9.31 -14.45 16.14
C THR A 165 9.06 -14.03 17.61
N ASN A 166 8.97 -12.74 17.92
CA ASN A 166 8.61 -12.24 19.24
C ASN A 166 7.34 -11.39 19.16
N ASP A 167 6.18 -12.05 19.21
CA ASP A 167 4.89 -11.42 18.97
C ASP A 167 4.59 -10.23 19.87
N THR A 168 5.05 -10.26 21.12
CA THR A 168 4.90 -9.13 22.05
C THR A 168 5.66 -7.90 21.57
N LEU A 169 6.92 -8.08 21.13
CA LEU A 169 7.71 -6.97 20.59
C LEU A 169 7.18 -6.49 19.24
N VAL A 170 6.76 -7.40 18.36
CA VAL A 170 6.14 -7.01 17.08
C VAL A 170 4.89 -6.17 17.34
N ALA A 171 4.00 -6.61 18.25
CA ALA A 171 2.79 -5.86 18.58
C ALA A 171 3.12 -4.47 19.12
N THR A 172 4.08 -4.38 20.04
CA THR A 172 4.52 -3.10 20.64
C THR A 172 5.11 -2.16 19.61
N LEU A 173 6.02 -2.66 18.75
CA LEU A 173 6.65 -1.88 17.69
C LEU A 173 5.63 -1.37 16.69
N TRP A 174 4.77 -2.27 16.23
CA TRP A 174 3.79 -1.98 15.19
C TRP A 174 2.74 -0.96 15.66
N GLU A 175 2.24 -1.12 16.88
CA GLU A 175 1.32 -0.16 17.49
C GLU A 175 2.00 1.20 17.69
N SER A 176 3.26 1.23 18.13
CA SER A 176 4.01 2.48 18.25
C SER A 176 4.12 3.18 16.89
N TYR A 177 4.55 2.47 15.84
CA TYR A 177 4.81 3.05 14.52
C TYR A 177 3.54 3.61 13.86
N LEU A 178 2.41 2.92 14.00
CA LEU A 178 1.14 3.35 13.41
C LEU A 178 0.46 4.49 14.19
N ASN A 179 0.95 4.81 15.40
CA ASN A 179 0.51 5.94 16.21
C ASN A 179 1.45 7.15 16.15
N LEU A 180 2.57 7.07 15.41
CA LEU A 180 3.45 8.23 15.19
C LEU A 180 2.80 9.28 14.29
N ALA A 181 3.30 10.51 14.36
CA ALA A 181 2.99 11.53 13.37
C ALA A 181 3.56 11.14 11.98
N GLU A 182 2.86 11.50 10.91
CA GLU A 182 3.15 11.05 9.55
C GLU A 182 4.60 11.33 9.10
N ASP A 183 5.15 12.46 9.51
CA ASP A 183 6.52 12.91 9.22
C ASP A 183 7.62 12.12 9.96
N GLN A 184 7.24 11.39 11.02
CA GLN A 184 8.12 10.54 11.83
C GLN A 184 8.08 9.07 11.40
N VAL A 185 7.15 8.69 10.52
CA VAL A 185 6.97 7.30 10.10
C VAL A 185 8.01 6.93 9.04
N VAL A 186 9.10 6.33 9.51
CA VAL A 186 10.20 5.87 8.63
C VAL A 186 9.75 4.84 7.58
N LEU A 187 8.68 4.07 7.84
CA LEU A 187 8.15 3.09 6.89
C LEU A 187 7.65 3.74 5.60
N ILE A 188 7.01 4.91 5.68
CA ILE A 188 6.51 5.61 4.49
C ILE A 188 7.70 6.06 3.62
N ARG A 189 8.77 6.56 4.25
CA ARG A 189 10.00 6.96 3.54
C ARG A 189 10.71 5.78 2.90
N LEU A 190 10.84 4.67 3.64
CA LEU A 190 11.44 3.43 3.14
C LEU A 190 10.67 2.84 1.94
N LEU A 191 9.34 2.92 1.95
CA LEU A 191 8.51 2.53 0.81
C LEU A 191 8.73 3.42 -0.43
N GLY A 192 9.17 4.67 -0.23
CA GLY A 192 9.57 5.57 -1.30
C GLY A 192 10.99 5.32 -1.85
N SER A 193 11.70 4.29 -1.36
CA SER A 193 13.07 4.00 -1.80
C SER A 193 13.15 3.62 -3.28
N PRO A 194 14.05 4.25 -4.07
CA PRO A 194 14.28 3.83 -5.45
C PRO A 194 15.01 2.48 -5.51
N ASP A 195 15.80 2.14 -4.50
CA ASP A 195 16.54 0.88 -4.41
C ASP A 195 15.62 -0.31 -4.04
N ALA A 196 15.53 -1.27 -4.96
CA ALA A 196 14.68 -2.45 -4.85
C ALA A 196 15.04 -3.34 -3.64
N LYS A 197 16.32 -3.43 -3.26
CA LYS A 197 16.76 -4.24 -2.11
C LYS A 197 16.28 -3.67 -0.79
N THR A 198 16.27 -2.34 -0.65
CA THR A 198 15.74 -1.62 0.52
C THR A 198 14.23 -1.75 0.57
N LEU A 199 13.55 -1.62 -0.57
CA LEU A 199 12.12 -1.87 -0.64
C LEU A 199 11.77 -3.31 -0.25
N LEU A 200 12.39 -4.32 -0.84
CA LEU A 200 12.19 -5.73 -0.50
C LEU A 200 12.36 -5.99 1.00
N THR A 201 13.43 -5.45 1.58
CA THR A 201 13.69 -5.54 3.03
C THR A 201 12.56 -4.92 3.84
N THR A 202 12.04 -3.77 3.40
CA THR A 202 10.94 -3.05 4.07
C THR A 202 9.63 -3.83 3.97
N LEU A 203 9.33 -4.40 2.81
CA LEU A 203 8.13 -5.22 2.60
C LEU A 203 8.18 -6.50 3.45
N VAL A 204 9.33 -7.18 3.53
CA VAL A 204 9.51 -8.34 4.42
C VAL A 204 9.31 -7.95 5.88
N PHE A 205 9.80 -6.78 6.29
CA PHE A 205 9.58 -6.27 7.65
C PHE A 205 8.09 -6.01 7.93
N ILE A 206 7.38 -5.34 7.00
CA ILE A 206 5.92 -5.12 7.11
C ILE A 206 5.18 -6.46 7.18
N LEU A 207 5.52 -7.40 6.30
CA LEU A 207 4.93 -8.73 6.26
C LEU A 207 5.12 -9.47 7.59
N ASN A 208 6.33 -9.48 8.14
CA ASN A 208 6.61 -10.05 9.46
C ASN A 208 5.78 -9.39 10.57
N CYS A 209 5.50 -8.08 10.45
CA CYS A 209 4.69 -7.37 11.42
C CYS A 209 3.20 -7.71 11.36
N ILE A 210 2.67 -8.14 10.22
CA ILE A 210 1.24 -8.45 10.07
C ILE A 210 0.93 -9.95 10.04
N HIS A 211 1.92 -10.77 9.70
CA HIS A 211 1.77 -12.22 9.54
C HIS A 211 1.17 -12.85 10.80
N GLY A 212 0.20 -13.75 10.59
CA GLY A 212 -0.50 -14.47 11.65
C GLY A 212 -1.35 -13.60 12.58
N SER A 213 -1.51 -12.29 12.32
CA SER A 213 -2.23 -11.39 13.21
C SER A 213 -3.18 -10.46 12.48
N ARG A 214 -4.45 -10.87 12.41
CA ARG A 214 -5.54 -10.04 11.87
C ARG A 214 -5.62 -8.67 12.56
N LYS A 215 -5.36 -8.59 13.86
CA LYS A 215 -5.35 -7.31 14.61
C LYS A 215 -4.28 -6.36 14.07
N ARG A 216 -3.05 -6.85 13.83
CA ARG A 216 -1.94 -6.02 13.32
C ARG A 216 -2.20 -5.60 11.87
N ALA A 217 -2.71 -6.50 11.02
CA ALA A 217 -3.13 -6.16 9.66
C ALA A 217 -4.25 -5.09 9.66
N GLN A 218 -5.25 -5.19 10.54
CA GLN A 218 -6.32 -4.20 10.64
C GLN A 218 -5.84 -2.79 10.98
N LEU A 219 -4.71 -2.65 11.68
CA LEU A 219 -4.17 -1.31 11.97
C LEU A 219 -3.72 -0.58 10.70
N LEU A 220 -3.32 -1.29 9.63
CA LEU A 220 -3.03 -0.69 8.33
C LEU A 220 -4.27 -0.07 7.67
N VAL A 221 -5.46 -0.56 8.01
CA VAL A 221 -6.71 -0.09 7.41
C VAL A 221 -7.38 0.99 8.27
N LYS A 222 -7.23 0.88 9.59
CA LYS A 222 -7.94 1.71 10.57
C LYS A 222 -7.21 3.01 10.88
N THR A 223 -5.89 3.00 10.93
CA THR A 223 -5.08 4.17 11.31
C THR A 223 -4.77 5.05 10.11
N ARG A 224 -4.57 6.36 10.33
CA ARG A 224 -4.20 7.30 9.26
C ARG A 224 -2.84 6.92 8.65
N VAL A 225 -1.85 6.64 9.49
CA VAL A 225 -0.52 6.19 9.06
C VAL A 225 -0.60 4.88 8.29
N GLY A 226 -1.40 3.93 8.79
CA GLY A 226 -1.63 2.65 8.12
C GLY A 226 -2.12 2.83 6.69
N VAL A 227 -3.14 3.67 6.48
CA VAL A 227 -3.68 3.94 5.14
C VAL A 227 -2.63 4.53 4.22
N ARG A 228 -1.75 5.42 4.73
CA ARG A 228 -0.63 5.99 3.95
C ARG A 228 0.41 4.95 3.58
N ILE A 229 0.71 4.00 4.49
CA ILE A 229 1.54 2.84 4.19
C ILE A 229 0.88 1.99 3.09
N SER A 230 -0.42 1.72 3.18
CA SER A 230 -1.14 0.96 2.15
C SER A 230 -1.16 1.65 0.78
N ILE A 231 -1.24 2.98 0.74
CA ILE A 231 -1.06 3.77 -0.49
C ILE A 231 0.35 3.54 -1.05
N GLY A 232 1.39 3.70 -0.23
CA GLY A 232 2.76 3.44 -0.65
C GLY A 232 3.00 2.00 -1.12
N LEU A 233 2.30 1.01 -0.55
CA LEU A 233 2.32 -0.36 -1.04
C LEU A 233 1.73 -0.45 -2.46
N LEU A 234 0.58 0.17 -2.72
CA LEU A 234 -0.05 0.20 -4.05
C LEU A 234 0.81 0.91 -5.09
N ASP A 235 1.42 2.05 -4.74
CA ASP A 235 2.36 2.75 -5.62
C ASP A 235 3.52 1.85 -6.04
N ASN A 236 4.05 1.08 -5.09
CA ASN A 236 5.08 0.09 -5.37
C ASN A 236 4.57 -1.07 -6.22
N MET A 237 3.33 -1.53 -6.03
CA MET A 237 2.75 -2.57 -6.89
C MET A 237 2.68 -2.12 -8.35
N VAL A 238 2.25 -0.88 -8.60
CA VAL A 238 2.25 -0.30 -9.95
C VAL A 238 3.68 -0.16 -10.48
N ARG A 239 4.63 0.28 -9.66
CA ARG A 239 6.01 0.45 -10.09
C ARG A 239 6.72 -0.87 -10.44
N LEU A 240 6.40 -1.95 -9.74
CA LEU A 240 7.14 -3.21 -9.82
C LEU A 240 6.51 -4.27 -10.73
N HIS A 241 5.29 -4.06 -11.25
CA HIS A 241 4.57 -5.11 -12.00
C HIS A 241 5.26 -5.59 -13.29
N GLU A 242 6.15 -4.77 -13.86
CA GLU A 242 6.95 -5.11 -15.06
C GLU A 242 8.41 -5.44 -14.72
N ALA A 243 8.72 -5.71 -13.45
CA ALA A 243 10.08 -6.04 -13.05
C ALA A 243 10.54 -7.35 -13.67
N GLU A 244 11.81 -7.39 -14.09
CA GLU A 244 12.44 -8.61 -14.63
C GLU A 244 12.35 -9.76 -13.63
N GLU A 245 11.93 -10.94 -14.10
CA GLU A 245 11.77 -12.13 -13.27
C GLU A 245 13.08 -12.50 -12.54
N GLY A 246 12.97 -12.89 -11.27
CA GLY A 246 14.13 -13.22 -10.43
C GLY A 246 14.93 -12.02 -9.89
N SER A 247 14.67 -10.80 -10.39
CA SER A 247 15.24 -9.57 -9.82
C SER A 247 14.74 -9.31 -8.40
N ASP A 248 15.45 -8.47 -7.65
CA ASP A 248 14.99 -8.05 -6.31
C ASP A 248 13.70 -7.23 -6.37
N ALA A 249 13.41 -6.58 -7.51
CA ALA A 249 12.18 -5.85 -7.76
C ALA A 249 10.99 -6.80 -7.96
N ALA A 250 11.17 -7.89 -8.72
CA ALA A 250 10.14 -8.95 -8.85
C ALA A 250 9.86 -9.61 -7.50
N LYS A 251 10.90 -9.96 -6.73
CA LYS A 251 10.72 -10.48 -5.35
C LYS A 251 9.98 -9.49 -4.45
N ALA A 252 10.25 -8.18 -4.60
CA ALA A 252 9.53 -7.15 -3.85
C ALA A 252 8.05 -7.11 -4.26
N PHE A 253 7.74 -7.27 -5.56
CA PHE A 253 6.38 -7.41 -6.05
C PHE A 253 5.68 -8.62 -5.40
N ASP A 254 6.33 -9.79 -5.37
CA ASP A 254 5.76 -11.02 -4.78
C ASP A 254 5.43 -10.85 -3.28
N VAL A 255 6.33 -10.23 -2.52
CA VAL A 255 6.10 -9.94 -1.09
C VAL A 255 4.99 -8.91 -0.91
N GLY A 256 4.95 -7.87 -1.76
CA GLY A 256 3.88 -6.87 -1.77
C GLY A 256 2.52 -7.49 -2.07
N TYR A 257 2.45 -8.37 -3.08
CA TYR A 257 1.27 -9.14 -3.42
C TYR A 257 0.82 -10.02 -2.25
N THR A 258 1.75 -10.73 -1.59
CA THR A 258 1.48 -11.54 -0.40
C THR A 258 0.87 -10.71 0.75
N ILE A 259 1.29 -9.45 0.93
CA ILE A 259 0.67 -8.54 1.90
C ILE A 259 -0.80 -8.25 1.53
N PHE A 260 -1.09 -7.99 0.26
CA PHE A 260 -2.46 -7.77 -0.20
C PHE A 260 -3.33 -9.02 -0.15
N THR A 261 -2.77 -10.20 -0.43
CA THR A 261 -3.44 -11.50 -0.21
C THR A 261 -3.98 -11.60 1.21
N GLN A 262 -3.17 -11.25 2.23
CA GLN A 262 -3.64 -11.23 3.62
C GLN A 262 -4.78 -10.22 3.86
N PHE A 263 -4.84 -9.10 3.13
CA PHE A 263 -5.96 -8.17 3.22
C PHE A 263 -7.23 -8.72 2.58
N VAL A 264 -7.10 -9.45 1.47
CA VAL A 264 -8.22 -10.12 0.80
C VAL A 264 -8.81 -11.18 1.72
N GLU A 265 -7.98 -12.13 2.17
CA GLU A 265 -8.37 -13.24 3.05
C GLU A 265 -8.96 -12.76 4.39
N ALA A 266 -8.45 -11.64 4.92
CA ALA A 266 -8.97 -11.07 6.16
C ALA A 266 -10.25 -10.21 5.98
N GLY A 267 -10.77 -10.07 4.75
CA GLY A 267 -11.97 -9.32 4.41
C GLY A 267 -11.81 -7.81 4.56
N MET A 268 -10.62 -7.27 4.32
CA MET A 268 -10.29 -5.85 4.56
C MET A 268 -10.42 -4.95 3.33
N ILE A 269 -10.61 -5.54 2.15
CA ILE A 269 -10.68 -4.83 0.87
C ILE A 269 -11.76 -3.73 0.83
N PRO A 270 -13.01 -3.96 1.32
CA PRO A 270 -14.04 -2.92 1.26
C PRO A 270 -13.67 -1.66 2.04
N ASP A 271 -13.02 -1.83 3.19
CA ASP A 271 -12.59 -0.73 4.05
C ASP A 271 -11.42 0.05 3.41
N LEU A 272 -10.41 -0.65 2.89
CA LEU A 272 -9.30 -0.04 2.16
C LEU A 272 -9.79 0.74 0.95
N TYR A 273 -10.64 0.13 0.12
CA TYR A 273 -11.21 0.78 -1.05
C TYR A 273 -11.93 2.08 -0.69
N LYS A 274 -12.68 2.10 0.42
CA LYS A 274 -13.33 3.32 0.93
C LYS A 274 -12.32 4.38 1.38
N LYS A 275 -11.21 3.98 2.02
CA LYS A 275 -10.16 4.89 2.50
C LYS A 275 -9.37 5.55 1.37
N PHE A 276 -9.28 4.91 0.20
CA PHE A 276 -8.60 5.45 -0.97
C PHE A 276 -9.46 6.39 -1.83
N ALA A 277 -10.71 6.65 -1.43
CA ALA A 277 -11.57 7.60 -2.14
C ALA A 277 -11.09 9.04 -1.92
N LEU A 278 -10.96 9.80 -3.01
CA LEU A 278 -10.64 11.23 -2.99
C LEU A 278 -11.88 12.04 -3.37
N LYS A 279 -12.10 13.17 -2.70
CA LYS A 279 -13.24 14.05 -3.00
C LYS A 279 -13.10 14.60 -4.42
N GLY A 280 -14.12 14.37 -5.25
CA GLY A 280 -14.15 14.81 -6.64
C GLY A 280 -13.69 13.76 -7.65
N GLU A 281 -13.10 12.65 -7.20
CA GLU A 281 -12.79 11.51 -8.05
C GLU A 281 -13.80 10.38 -7.83
N ILE A 282 -14.33 9.83 -8.91
CA ILE A 282 -15.28 8.71 -8.86
C ILE A 282 -14.57 7.40 -8.52
N VAL A 283 -13.42 7.19 -9.17
CA VAL A 283 -12.49 6.10 -8.90
C VAL A 283 -11.08 6.68 -8.95
N THR A 284 -10.30 6.44 -7.89
CA THR A 284 -8.90 6.86 -7.80
C THR A 284 -7.97 5.79 -8.39
N PRO A 285 -6.75 6.14 -8.85
CA PRO A 285 -5.79 5.15 -9.35
C PRO A 285 -5.51 4.01 -8.35
N HIS A 286 -5.40 4.34 -7.05
CA HIS A 286 -5.20 3.36 -5.98
C HIS A 286 -6.38 2.39 -5.84
N GLN A 287 -7.62 2.85 -6.04
CA GLN A 287 -8.79 1.98 -6.05
C GLN A 287 -8.76 1.01 -7.22
N THR A 288 -8.36 1.47 -8.41
CA THR A 288 -8.19 0.61 -9.60
C THR A 288 -7.08 -0.41 -9.39
N THR A 289 -5.91 -0.01 -8.88
CA THR A 289 -4.81 -0.95 -8.56
C THR A 289 -5.25 -1.99 -7.52
N LEU A 290 -5.98 -1.59 -6.49
CA LEU A 290 -6.52 -2.52 -5.50
C LEU A 290 -7.47 -3.55 -6.15
N LEU A 291 -8.32 -3.13 -7.09
CA LEU A 291 -9.19 -4.05 -7.83
C LEU A 291 -8.40 -5.02 -8.71
N LYS A 292 -7.32 -4.57 -9.37
CA LYS A 292 -6.41 -5.44 -10.15
C LYS A 292 -5.78 -6.54 -9.28
N LEU A 293 -5.37 -6.19 -8.05
CA LEU A 293 -4.81 -7.16 -7.11
C LEU A 293 -5.86 -8.17 -6.62
N VAL A 294 -7.11 -7.71 -6.40
CA VAL A 294 -8.22 -8.60 -6.04
C VAL A 294 -8.56 -9.56 -7.19
N ASP A 295 -8.63 -9.05 -8.42
CA ASP A 295 -8.88 -9.87 -9.61
C ASP A 295 -7.80 -10.94 -9.79
N SER A 296 -6.52 -10.53 -9.72
CA SER A 296 -5.38 -11.45 -9.75
C SER A 296 -5.43 -12.52 -8.64
N TYR A 297 -5.83 -12.15 -7.42
CA TYR A 297 -5.99 -13.11 -6.32
C TYR A 297 -7.08 -14.15 -6.62
N LEU A 298 -8.24 -13.71 -7.11
CA LEU A 298 -9.33 -14.61 -7.44
C LEU A 298 -8.94 -15.56 -8.58
N GLN A 299 -8.26 -15.05 -9.62
CA GLN A 299 -7.78 -15.88 -10.74
C GLN A 299 -6.71 -16.90 -10.31
N SER A 300 -5.74 -16.50 -9.47
CA SER A 300 -4.69 -17.41 -8.99
C SER A 300 -5.24 -18.53 -8.10
N THR A 301 -6.29 -18.24 -7.31
CA THR A 301 -6.98 -19.24 -6.48
C THR A 301 -7.64 -20.32 -7.34
N GLN A 302 -8.24 -19.96 -8.48
CA GLN A 302 -8.84 -20.93 -9.40
C GLN A 302 -7.80 -21.90 -9.99
N LEU A 303 -6.62 -21.39 -10.34
CA LEU A 303 -5.53 -22.21 -10.91
C LEU A 303 -4.84 -23.10 -9.86
N GLY A 304 -4.80 -22.68 -8.60
CA GLY A 304 -4.11 -23.35 -7.50
C GLY A 304 -4.90 -24.46 -6.79
N THR A 305 -5.92 -25.04 -7.42
CA THR A 305 -7.04 -25.82 -6.84
C THR A 305 -6.66 -27.07 -6.00
N ALA A 306 -5.38 -27.41 -5.87
CA ALA A 306 -4.94 -28.60 -5.14
C ALA A 306 -4.73 -28.42 -3.63
N SER A 307 -4.66 -27.19 -3.08
CA SER A 307 -4.18 -26.98 -1.69
C SER A 307 -5.01 -26.05 -0.80
N ILE A 308 -5.92 -25.24 -1.33
CA ILE A 308 -6.65 -24.25 -0.54
C ILE A 308 -7.87 -24.88 0.15
N GLN A 309 -8.06 -24.60 1.44
CA GLN A 309 -9.22 -25.07 2.18
C GLN A 309 -10.47 -24.32 1.72
N ILE A 310 -11.47 -25.07 1.22
CA ILE A 310 -12.77 -24.53 0.76
C ILE A 310 -13.35 -23.46 1.72
N PRO A 311 -13.37 -23.64 3.06
CA PRO A 311 -13.94 -22.65 3.98
C PRO A 311 -13.37 -21.23 3.87
N ASP A 312 -12.07 -21.08 3.62
CA ASP A 312 -11.41 -19.77 3.57
C ASP A 312 -11.79 -18.99 2.31
N ILE A 313 -11.95 -19.70 1.18
CA ILE A 313 -12.46 -19.15 -0.08
C ILE A 313 -13.89 -18.65 0.12
N LEU A 314 -14.74 -19.43 0.79
CA LEU A 314 -16.13 -19.06 1.07
C LEU A 314 -16.21 -17.75 1.85
N GLN A 315 -15.43 -17.64 2.92
CA GLN A 315 -15.39 -16.43 3.74
C GLN A 315 -14.94 -15.21 2.93
N THR A 316 -13.96 -15.41 2.05
CA THR A 316 -13.47 -14.36 1.16
C THR A 316 -14.58 -13.89 0.21
N HIS A 317 -15.27 -14.83 -0.46
CA HIS A 317 -16.38 -14.53 -1.37
C HIS A 317 -17.54 -13.83 -0.66
N GLU A 318 -17.90 -14.27 0.54
CA GLU A 318 -18.95 -13.64 1.35
C GLU A 318 -18.61 -12.18 1.69
N SER A 319 -17.33 -11.90 1.97
CA SER A 319 -16.88 -10.54 2.26
C SER A 319 -16.83 -9.63 1.02
N LEU A 320 -16.42 -10.18 -0.13
CA LEU A 320 -16.24 -9.42 -1.37
C LEU A 320 -17.56 -9.21 -2.11
N GLY A 321 -18.45 -10.20 -2.13
CA GLY A 321 -19.65 -10.18 -2.98
C GLY A 321 -20.55 -8.96 -2.81
N PRO A 322 -20.97 -8.60 -1.57
CA PRO A 322 -21.77 -7.40 -1.33
C PRO A 322 -21.04 -6.10 -1.71
N PHE A 323 -19.73 -6.05 -1.51
CA PHE A 323 -18.91 -4.90 -1.88
C PHE A 323 -18.82 -4.74 -3.41
N LEU A 324 -18.48 -5.81 -4.13
CA LEU A 324 -18.33 -5.82 -5.58
C LEU A 324 -19.65 -5.44 -6.26
N ALA A 325 -20.77 -6.07 -5.86
CA ALA A 325 -22.09 -5.75 -6.41
C ALA A 325 -22.47 -4.28 -6.20
N LYS A 326 -22.27 -3.76 -4.97
CA LYS A 326 -22.57 -2.36 -4.66
C LYS A 326 -21.74 -1.39 -5.48
N ARG A 327 -20.44 -1.69 -5.67
CA ARG A 327 -19.55 -0.84 -6.47
C ARG A 327 -19.86 -0.91 -7.95
N PHE A 328 -20.17 -2.10 -8.46
CA PHE A 328 -20.60 -2.28 -9.84
C PHE A 328 -21.80 -1.38 -10.16
N PHE A 329 -22.89 -1.48 -9.40
CA PHE A 329 -24.08 -0.66 -9.64
C PHE A 329 -23.80 0.85 -9.55
N SER A 330 -23.03 1.28 -8.55
CA SER A 330 -22.66 2.70 -8.39
C SER A 330 -21.86 3.25 -9.56
N LEU A 331 -20.93 2.46 -10.13
CA LEU A 331 -20.12 2.87 -11.27
C LEU A 331 -20.89 2.77 -12.59
N SER A 332 -21.79 1.78 -12.73
CA SER A 332 -22.69 1.66 -13.86
C SER A 332 -23.66 2.84 -13.94
N GLU A 333 -24.26 3.23 -12.81
CA GLU A 333 -25.15 4.41 -12.72
C GLU A 333 -24.41 5.68 -13.17
N TYR A 334 -23.17 5.86 -12.71
CA TYR A 334 -22.33 6.98 -13.16
C TYR A 334 -22.06 6.94 -14.67
N ALA A 335 -21.62 5.79 -15.20
CA ALA A 335 -21.30 5.63 -16.61
C ALA A 335 -22.53 5.89 -17.49
N GLN A 336 -23.70 5.36 -17.11
CA GLN A 336 -24.96 5.63 -17.80
C GLN A 336 -25.28 7.13 -17.82
N ALA A 337 -25.21 7.80 -16.67
CA ALA A 337 -25.48 9.23 -16.57
C ALA A 337 -24.49 10.06 -17.42
N ALA A 338 -23.21 9.71 -17.41
CA ALA A 338 -22.18 10.38 -18.21
C ALA A 338 -22.44 10.22 -19.71
N ILE A 339 -22.82 9.02 -20.16
CA ILE A 339 -23.16 8.73 -21.56
C ILE A 339 -24.45 9.47 -21.96
N HIS A 340 -25.50 9.43 -21.15
CA HIS A 340 -26.74 10.16 -21.41
C HIS A 340 -26.51 11.67 -21.55
N ARG A 341 -25.64 12.24 -20.70
CA ARG A 341 -25.25 13.65 -20.79
C ARG A 341 -24.51 13.95 -22.10
N ALA A 342 -23.53 13.12 -22.46
CA ALA A 342 -22.77 13.28 -23.70
C ALA A 342 -23.66 13.22 -24.95
N LEU A 343 -24.67 12.34 -24.93
CA LEU A 343 -25.67 12.18 -25.99
C LEU A 343 -26.78 13.24 -25.97
N GLY A 344 -26.80 14.16 -25.00
CA GLY A 344 -27.86 15.16 -24.88
C GLY A 344 -29.24 14.58 -24.51
N MET A 345 -29.27 13.36 -23.96
CA MET A 345 -30.49 12.66 -23.57
C MET A 345 -30.97 13.01 -22.15
N ASP A 346 -30.21 13.83 -21.41
CA ASP A 346 -30.64 14.27 -20.08
C ASP A 346 -32.02 14.93 -20.20
N PRO A 347 -33.04 14.44 -19.46
CA PRO A 347 -34.36 15.04 -19.48
C PRO A 347 -34.16 16.50 -19.11
N THR A 348 -34.41 17.39 -20.07
CA THR A 348 -34.38 18.83 -19.83
C THR A 348 -35.22 19.05 -18.59
N PRO A 349 -34.66 19.57 -17.48
CA PRO A 349 -35.41 19.79 -16.27
C PRO A 349 -36.59 20.64 -16.71
N ARG A 350 -37.78 20.03 -16.75
CA ARG A 350 -39.01 20.71 -17.17
C ARG A 350 -39.04 21.91 -16.25
N THR A 351 -38.76 23.08 -16.80
CA THR A 351 -39.01 24.35 -16.14
C THR A 351 -40.49 24.32 -15.89
N THR A 352 -40.87 23.84 -14.71
CA THR A 352 -42.20 24.02 -14.17
C THR A 352 -42.33 25.53 -14.05
N ASN A 353 -42.80 26.13 -15.14
CA ASN A 353 -43.42 27.45 -15.16
C ASN A 353 -44.60 27.35 -14.21
N ARG A 354 -44.30 27.46 -12.92
CA ARG A 354 -45.29 27.65 -11.88
C ARG A 354 -45.66 29.12 -11.96
N SER A 355 -46.48 29.43 -12.96
CA SER A 355 -47.31 30.61 -13.00
C SER A 355 -48.36 30.45 -11.90
N ASP A 356 -47.98 30.71 -10.66
CA ASP A 356 -48.92 31.09 -9.61
C ASP A 356 -48.71 32.57 -9.34
N GLU A 357 -49.66 33.32 -9.88
CA GLU A 357 -50.00 34.69 -9.53
C GLU A 357 -50.25 34.85 -8.03
N SER A 358 -49.76 35.99 -7.51
CA SER A 358 -50.38 36.81 -6.46
C SER A 358 -50.35 36.36 -4.98
N ALA A 359 -49.59 37.09 -4.14
CA ALA A 359 -50.13 38.09 -3.22
C ALA A 359 -49.05 38.78 -2.33
N THR A 360 -48.85 40.08 -2.60
CA THR A 360 -48.68 41.22 -1.64
C THR A 360 -47.70 41.17 -0.45
N THR A 361 -46.68 42.04 -0.46
CA THR A 361 -46.40 43.16 0.50
C THR A 361 -44.95 43.68 0.29
N SER A 362 -44.74 44.81 -0.42
CA SER A 362 -44.62 46.21 0.08
C SER A 362 -43.29 46.57 0.77
N GLY A 363 -42.51 47.49 0.18
CA GLY A 363 -41.43 48.27 0.81
C GLY A 363 -40.25 48.58 -0.13
N SER A 364 -40.35 49.58 -1.00
CA SER A 364 -39.66 50.91 -0.92
C SER A 364 -38.18 50.90 -1.38
N SER A 365 -37.89 51.46 -2.57
CA SER A 365 -37.12 52.71 -2.81
C SER A 365 -35.63 52.43 -3.16
N ASP A 366 -34.95 53.01 -4.15
CA ASP A 366 -35.20 54.10 -5.11
C ASP A 366 -34.23 53.95 -6.33
N SER A 367 -34.62 54.54 -7.48
CA SER A 367 -33.76 55.26 -8.47
C SER A 367 -32.62 54.55 -9.24
N ILE A 368 -32.27 54.80 -10.52
CA ILE A 368 -32.68 55.75 -11.58
C ILE A 368 -32.11 55.22 -12.93
N SER A 369 -32.94 55.26 -13.97
CA SER A 369 -32.71 55.58 -15.40
C SER A 369 -31.43 55.18 -16.17
N SER A 370 -31.60 54.51 -17.32
CA SER A 370 -31.50 55.19 -18.64
C SER A 370 -31.89 54.32 -19.85
N SER A 371 -32.85 54.85 -20.59
CA SER A 371 -33.39 54.60 -21.94
C SER A 371 -32.44 54.22 -23.09
N GLY A 372 -32.94 53.38 -24.02
CA GLY A 372 -32.46 53.29 -25.42
C GLY A 372 -33.14 52.17 -26.22
N PRO A 373 -33.33 52.28 -27.55
CA PRO A 373 -34.65 52.10 -28.16
C PRO A 373 -34.94 50.76 -28.87
N LEU A 374 -36.24 50.60 -29.11
CA LEU A 374 -36.97 49.62 -29.91
C LEU A 374 -36.40 49.41 -31.32
N SER A 375 -36.25 48.15 -31.71
CA SER A 375 -36.31 47.72 -33.12
C SER A 375 -37.12 46.44 -33.22
N ALA A 376 -38.30 46.58 -33.82
CA ALA A 376 -39.16 45.51 -34.27
C ALA A 376 -38.59 44.89 -35.55
N ALA A 377 -38.34 43.58 -35.54
CA ALA A 377 -38.28 42.78 -36.74
C ALA A 377 -38.76 41.36 -36.40
N SER A 378 -40.04 41.15 -36.68
CA SER A 378 -40.71 39.86 -36.72
C SER A 378 -40.16 39.02 -37.88
N SER A 379 -39.24 38.11 -37.60
CA SER A 379 -38.85 37.04 -38.51
C SER A 379 -39.48 35.73 -38.04
N SER A 380 -40.57 35.37 -38.72
CA SER A 380 -41.17 34.04 -38.73
C SER A 380 -40.15 33.01 -39.22
N ALA A 381 -39.38 32.45 -38.29
CA ALA A 381 -38.43 31.39 -38.56
C ALA A 381 -39.18 30.06 -38.70
N SER A 382 -39.14 29.52 -39.92
CA SER A 382 -39.56 28.18 -40.27
C SER A 382 -38.91 27.16 -39.35
N THR A 383 -39.75 26.46 -38.58
CA THR A 383 -39.41 25.27 -37.80
C THR A 383 -38.98 24.14 -38.73
N THR A 384 -37.70 24.12 -39.12
CA THR A 384 -37.06 22.94 -39.71
C THR A 384 -36.93 21.88 -38.61
N PRO A 385 -37.41 20.65 -38.82
CA PRO A 385 -37.35 19.60 -37.82
C PRO A 385 -35.91 19.13 -37.60
N ASP A 386 -35.50 19.20 -36.34
CA ASP A 386 -34.70 18.20 -35.62
C ASP A 386 -33.33 17.81 -36.20
N SER A 387 -32.41 18.76 -36.30
CA SER A 387 -30.99 18.38 -36.14
C SER A 387 -30.73 18.08 -34.65
N PRO A 388 -30.22 16.88 -34.28
CA PRO A 388 -29.92 16.58 -32.89
C PRO A 388 -28.95 17.63 -32.33
N PRO A 389 -29.11 18.04 -31.06
CA PRO A 389 -28.20 18.98 -30.44
C PRO A 389 -26.77 18.44 -30.53
N PRO A 390 -25.77 19.29 -30.81
CA PRO A 390 -24.38 18.84 -30.87
C PRO A 390 -23.99 18.16 -29.53
N PRO A 391 -23.20 17.07 -29.58
CA PRO A 391 -22.82 16.34 -28.38
C PRO A 391 -22.13 17.26 -27.37
N LYS A 392 -22.49 17.09 -26.09
CA LYS A 392 -21.88 17.83 -24.99
C LYS A 392 -20.46 17.31 -24.72
N GLU A 393 -19.66 18.10 -24.00
CA GLU A 393 -18.30 17.70 -23.58
C GLU A 393 -18.31 16.31 -22.94
N LEU A 394 -17.39 15.44 -23.42
CA LEU A 394 -17.24 14.07 -22.96
C LEU A 394 -16.70 14.08 -21.51
N ASP A 395 -17.29 13.25 -20.66
CA ASP A 395 -16.83 13.09 -19.28
C ASP A 395 -15.42 12.46 -19.25
N VAL A 396 -14.42 13.25 -18.86
CA VAL A 396 -13.01 12.83 -18.80
C VAL A 396 -12.75 11.71 -17.79
N MET A 397 -13.67 11.46 -16.87
CA MET A 397 -13.57 10.37 -15.89
C MET A 397 -14.16 9.05 -16.40
N LEU A 398 -14.95 9.08 -17.49
CA LEU A 398 -15.62 7.89 -18.02
C LEU A 398 -14.66 6.73 -18.33
N PRO A 399 -13.48 6.94 -18.96
CA PRO A 399 -12.54 5.84 -19.22
C PRO A 399 -12.08 5.12 -17.94
N LYS A 400 -11.80 5.86 -16.87
CA LYS A 400 -11.38 5.30 -15.57
C LYS A 400 -12.50 4.50 -14.91
N VAL A 401 -13.74 4.97 -15.04
CA VAL A 401 -14.92 4.27 -14.53
C VAL A 401 -15.15 2.98 -15.31
N CYS A 402 -14.99 3.00 -16.64
CA CYS A 402 -15.09 1.81 -17.48
C CYS A 402 -14.01 0.77 -17.12
N GLU A 403 -12.75 1.17 -16.91
CA GLU A 403 -11.69 0.26 -16.45
C GLU A 403 -12.06 -0.42 -15.13
N ALA A 404 -12.54 0.34 -14.15
CA ALA A 404 -12.97 -0.21 -12.87
C ALA A 404 -14.20 -1.14 -13.00
N LEU A 405 -15.14 -0.84 -13.90
CA LEU A 405 -16.29 -1.69 -14.19
C LEU A 405 -15.87 -3.04 -14.79
N VAL A 406 -14.88 -3.05 -15.68
CA VAL A 406 -14.32 -4.30 -16.24
C VAL A 406 -13.74 -5.16 -15.12
N LEU A 407 -12.89 -4.59 -14.26
CA LEU A 407 -12.27 -5.32 -13.14
C LEU A 407 -13.31 -5.87 -12.15
N LEU A 408 -14.34 -5.07 -11.81
CA LEU A 408 -15.44 -5.53 -10.96
C LEU A 408 -16.21 -6.69 -11.60
N THR A 409 -16.47 -6.60 -12.91
CA THR A 409 -17.17 -7.64 -13.66
C THR A 409 -16.35 -8.93 -13.69
N GLN A 410 -15.05 -8.84 -13.96
CA GLN A 410 -14.13 -9.97 -13.91
C GLN A 410 -14.16 -10.65 -12.54
N CYS A 411 -14.00 -9.89 -11.45
CA CYS A 411 -14.08 -10.42 -10.09
C CYS A 411 -15.42 -11.14 -9.81
N ILE A 412 -16.54 -10.55 -10.22
CA ILE A 412 -17.88 -11.14 -10.03
C ILE A 412 -18.02 -12.44 -10.83
N ILE A 413 -17.55 -12.47 -12.08
CA ILE A 413 -17.58 -13.66 -12.93
C ILE A 413 -16.72 -14.76 -12.33
N THR A 414 -15.50 -14.46 -11.91
CA THR A 414 -14.58 -15.41 -11.27
C THR A 414 -15.21 -16.06 -10.04
N ILE A 415 -15.83 -15.26 -9.15
CA ILE A 415 -16.56 -15.76 -7.98
C ILE A 415 -17.76 -16.63 -8.40
N CYS A 416 -18.52 -16.23 -9.43
CA CYS A 416 -19.67 -16.98 -9.92
C CYS A 416 -19.29 -18.33 -10.55
N LEU A 417 -18.21 -18.37 -11.34
CA LEU A 417 -17.71 -19.60 -11.97
C LEU A 417 -17.19 -20.56 -10.92
N GLU A 418 -16.44 -20.07 -9.93
CA GLU A 418 -15.99 -20.89 -8.82
C GLU A 418 -17.17 -21.40 -7.98
N ALA A 419 -18.19 -20.55 -7.76
CA ALA A 419 -19.47 -20.92 -7.15
C ALA A 419 -20.11 -22.15 -7.80
N GLU A 420 -20.14 -22.16 -9.13
CA GLU A 420 -20.69 -23.23 -9.94
C GLU A 420 -19.82 -24.50 -9.94
N GLU A 421 -18.50 -24.36 -10.00
CA GLU A 421 -17.57 -25.49 -9.96
C GLU A 421 -17.69 -26.29 -8.66
N GLN A 422 -17.72 -25.63 -7.50
CA GLN A 422 -17.86 -26.37 -6.23
C GLN A 422 -19.28 -26.91 -6.05
N GLN A 423 -20.31 -26.28 -6.63
CA GLN A 423 -21.67 -26.83 -6.65
C GLN A 423 -21.70 -28.15 -7.42
N MET A 424 -21.04 -28.23 -8.59
CA MET A 424 -20.91 -29.49 -9.34
C MET A 424 -20.18 -30.57 -8.51
N ARG A 425 -19.08 -30.21 -7.83
CA ARG A 425 -18.36 -31.14 -6.92
C ARG A 425 -19.24 -31.61 -5.75
N LEU A 426 -20.13 -30.75 -5.24
CA LEU A 426 -21.08 -31.10 -4.18
C LEU A 426 -22.11 -32.13 -4.69
N GLU A 427 -22.65 -31.91 -5.88
CA GLU A 427 -23.64 -32.80 -6.52
C GLU A 427 -23.05 -34.18 -6.86
N GLU A 428 -21.75 -34.24 -7.17
CA GLU A 428 -20.99 -35.48 -7.33
C GLU A 428 -20.75 -36.24 -6.01
N GLY A 429 -21.23 -35.72 -4.87
CA GLY A 429 -21.12 -36.35 -3.56
C GLY A 429 -19.73 -36.21 -2.92
N ILE A 430 -18.90 -35.31 -3.43
CA ILE A 430 -17.51 -35.13 -2.98
C ILE A 430 -17.44 -34.20 -1.74
N SER A 431 -18.49 -33.43 -1.43
CA SER A 431 -18.49 -32.47 -0.33
C SER A 431 -19.85 -32.33 0.35
N THR A 432 -19.88 -31.88 1.61
CA THR A 432 -21.09 -31.71 2.45
C THR A 432 -21.46 -30.24 2.71
N PHE A 433 -20.85 -29.27 2.00
CA PHE A 433 -21.04 -27.84 2.29
C PHE A 433 -22.20 -27.21 1.49
N VAL A 434 -23.36 -27.04 2.14
CA VAL A 434 -24.60 -26.48 1.55
C VAL A 434 -24.57 -24.95 1.37
N SER A 435 -23.63 -24.23 2.00
CA SER A 435 -23.64 -22.76 2.05
C SER A 435 -23.23 -22.06 0.74
N PHE A 436 -22.57 -22.73 -0.19
CA PHE A 436 -21.93 -22.07 -1.32
C PHE A 436 -22.83 -21.83 -2.54
N ALA A 437 -23.88 -22.65 -2.70
CA ALA A 437 -24.87 -22.54 -3.77
C ALA A 437 -25.50 -21.14 -3.88
N ASN A 438 -25.43 -20.35 -2.81
CA ASN A 438 -26.05 -19.04 -2.72
C ASN A 438 -25.24 -17.91 -3.36
N MET A 439 -23.95 -18.04 -3.72
CA MET A 439 -23.21 -16.87 -4.26
C MET A 439 -23.60 -16.52 -5.71
N LYS A 440 -23.76 -17.51 -6.58
CA LYS A 440 -24.33 -17.32 -7.93
C LYS A 440 -25.75 -16.77 -7.83
N SER A 441 -26.59 -17.41 -6.99
CA SER A 441 -27.95 -16.94 -6.72
C SER A 441 -27.95 -15.52 -6.13
N TYR A 442 -26.99 -15.16 -5.30
CA TYR A 442 -26.85 -13.84 -4.71
C TYR A 442 -26.66 -12.79 -5.79
N PHE A 443 -25.71 -12.95 -6.71
CA PHE A 443 -25.50 -11.98 -7.79
C PHE A 443 -26.66 -11.91 -8.77
N VAL A 444 -27.31 -13.04 -9.06
CA VAL A 444 -28.52 -13.10 -9.91
C VAL A 444 -29.71 -12.40 -9.25
N GLN A 445 -29.90 -12.60 -7.94
CA GLN A 445 -31.00 -12.00 -7.18
C GLN A 445 -30.72 -10.55 -6.77
N LYS A 446 -29.45 -10.12 -6.76
CA LYS A 446 -29.11 -8.76 -6.34
C LYS A 446 -29.60 -7.76 -7.37
N LYS A 447 -30.57 -6.95 -6.94
CA LYS A 447 -31.12 -5.85 -7.72
C LYS A 447 -30.71 -4.50 -7.14
N TYR A 448 -30.56 -3.52 -8.01
CA TYR A 448 -30.43 -2.11 -7.68
C TYR A 448 -31.37 -1.32 -8.59
N GLN A 449 -32.26 -0.51 -8.01
CA GLN A 449 -33.33 0.18 -8.74
C GLN A 449 -34.10 -0.77 -9.69
N ASP A 450 -34.50 -1.94 -9.16
CA ASP A 450 -35.19 -3.03 -9.87
C ASP A 450 -34.41 -3.75 -10.97
N GLN A 451 -33.20 -3.32 -11.32
CA GLN A 451 -32.33 -3.97 -12.30
C GLN A 451 -31.36 -4.95 -11.63
N GLY A 452 -31.29 -6.18 -12.13
CA GLY A 452 -30.31 -7.19 -11.71
C GLY A 452 -28.89 -6.93 -12.25
N VAL A 453 -27.86 -7.48 -11.61
CA VAL A 453 -26.46 -7.37 -12.10
C VAL A 453 -26.35 -7.86 -13.54
N VAL A 454 -26.97 -9.01 -13.85
CA VAL A 454 -27.00 -9.61 -15.18
C VAL A 454 -27.74 -8.73 -16.18
N GLU A 455 -28.84 -8.10 -15.78
CA GLU A 455 -29.62 -7.20 -16.63
C GLU A 455 -28.84 -5.93 -16.97
N VAL A 456 -28.03 -5.42 -16.04
CA VAL A 456 -27.15 -4.28 -16.29
C VAL A 456 -25.99 -4.65 -17.21
N LEU A 457 -25.42 -5.86 -17.07
CA LEU A 457 -24.33 -6.35 -17.91
C LEU A 457 -24.79 -6.62 -19.36
N ILE A 458 -25.92 -7.31 -19.52
CA ILE A 458 -26.43 -7.71 -20.84
C ILE A 458 -27.20 -6.57 -21.49
N GLY A 459 -27.83 -5.70 -20.69
CA GLY A 459 -28.74 -4.64 -21.11
C GLY A 459 -30.07 -5.19 -21.61
N PRO A 460 -31.23 -4.58 -21.29
CA PRO A 460 -32.41 -4.77 -22.12
C PRO A 460 -32.09 -4.27 -23.55
N TYR A 461 -32.66 -4.92 -24.58
CA TYR A 461 -32.59 -4.45 -25.97
C TYR A 461 -32.95 -2.95 -26.04
N GLY A 462 -31.94 -2.08 -26.09
CA GLY A 462 -32.10 -0.63 -25.98
C GLY A 462 -31.18 0.09 -24.96
N ASN A 463 -30.40 -0.61 -24.12
CA ASN A 463 -29.43 0.04 -23.24
C ASN A 463 -28.13 0.38 -24.01
N PRO A 464 -27.72 1.66 -24.12
CA PRO A 464 -26.52 2.07 -24.86
C PRO A 464 -25.21 1.49 -24.30
N LEU A 465 -25.21 0.95 -23.08
CA LEU A 465 -24.03 0.28 -22.51
C LEU A 465 -23.81 -1.14 -23.01
N SER A 466 -24.83 -1.82 -23.52
CA SER A 466 -24.73 -3.23 -23.91
C SER A 466 -23.63 -3.48 -24.96
N PRO A 467 -23.51 -2.68 -26.06
CA PRO A 467 -22.42 -2.86 -27.01
C PRO A 467 -21.04 -2.53 -26.42
N LEU A 468 -20.97 -1.55 -25.52
CA LEU A 468 -19.71 -1.07 -24.95
C LEU A 468 -19.12 -2.09 -23.96
N LEU A 469 -19.96 -2.68 -23.12
CA LEU A 469 -19.56 -3.78 -22.24
C LEU A 469 -19.23 -5.05 -23.02
N PHE A 470 -19.92 -5.33 -24.13
CA PHE A 470 -19.61 -6.48 -24.98
C PHE A 470 -18.23 -6.34 -25.65
N VAL A 471 -17.92 -5.18 -26.23
CA VAL A 471 -16.62 -4.89 -26.84
C VAL A 471 -15.50 -4.89 -25.79
N LEU A 472 -15.72 -4.26 -24.63
CA LEU A 472 -14.75 -4.26 -23.54
C LEU A 472 -14.57 -5.67 -22.94
N SER A 473 -15.60 -6.51 -22.93
CA SER A 473 -15.48 -7.89 -22.45
C SER A 473 -14.70 -8.78 -23.41
N ASP A 474 -14.85 -8.59 -24.72
CA ASP A 474 -14.13 -9.37 -25.73
C ASP A 474 -12.63 -9.00 -25.73
N GLU A 475 -12.32 -7.71 -25.59
CA GLU A 475 -10.94 -7.24 -25.40
C GLU A 475 -10.38 -7.62 -24.02
N ALA A 476 -11.16 -7.54 -22.93
CA ALA A 476 -10.69 -7.89 -21.59
C ALA A 476 -10.48 -9.40 -21.41
N VAL A 477 -11.29 -10.24 -22.05
CA VAL A 477 -11.07 -11.70 -22.10
C VAL A 477 -9.78 -11.99 -22.90
N SER A 478 -9.57 -11.29 -24.03
CA SER A 478 -8.34 -11.40 -24.82
C SER A 478 -7.10 -10.90 -24.05
N LEU A 479 -7.22 -9.82 -23.27
CA LEU A 479 -6.15 -9.26 -22.43
C LEU A 479 -5.86 -10.10 -21.19
N SER A 480 -6.86 -10.64 -20.48
CA SER A 480 -6.64 -11.58 -19.37
C SER A 480 -5.94 -12.85 -19.84
N VAL A 481 -6.30 -13.37 -21.03
CA VAL A 481 -5.61 -14.51 -21.64
C VAL A 481 -4.18 -14.13 -22.05
N SER A 482 -3.97 -12.95 -22.61
CA SER A 482 -2.64 -12.47 -23.02
C SER A 482 -1.71 -12.22 -21.82
N VAL A 483 -2.20 -11.61 -20.74
CA VAL A 483 -1.44 -11.41 -19.48
C VAL A 483 -1.15 -12.75 -18.79
N CYS A 484 -2.11 -13.68 -18.74
CA CYS A 484 -1.86 -15.04 -18.24
C CYS A 484 -0.81 -15.81 -19.07
N LEU A 485 -0.78 -15.62 -20.40
CA LEU A 485 0.20 -16.24 -21.29
C LEU A 485 1.56 -15.52 -21.29
N SER A 486 1.63 -14.28 -20.82
CA SER A 486 2.87 -13.51 -20.68
C SER A 486 3.56 -13.75 -19.33
N SER A 487 2.86 -14.38 -18.39
CA SER A 487 3.35 -14.76 -17.05
C SER A 487 3.59 -16.27 -16.89
N LEU A 488 3.48 -17.03 -17.98
CA LEU A 488 3.98 -18.40 -18.18
C LEU A 488 5.20 -18.35 -19.11
#